data_AF-A0A962BTE1-F1
#
_entry.id   AF-A0A962BTE1-F1
#
_cell.length_a   1.000
_cell.length_b   1.000
_cell.length_c   1.000
_cell.angle_alpha   90.00
_cell.angle_beta   90.00
_cell.angle_gamma   90.00
#
_symmetry.space_group_name_H-M   'P 1'
#
loop_
_entity.id
_entity.type
_entity.pdbx_description
1 polymer ?
#
loop_
_entity_poly.entity_id
_entity_poly.type
_entity_poly.pdbx_seq_one_letter_code
_entity_poly.pdbx_strand_id
1 'polypeptide(L)'
;MKPIALFRHLLIATALTATMSTSAFAGDIRDRLQTAAAMRVSWQELNLTATQKAKLAGIFWDSKSERDTFRDQMEDFLATAQTELAKDDANLNALAALSEPLINARISSGRSIRDRLIDFYNDDLDAQQQATVRQILLQRLDRLAELSDALENLRTLFGSL
;
A
#
# COMPACT_ATOMS: atom_id res chain seq x y z
N MET A 1 23.44 -24.84 5.50
CA MET A 1 22.25 -24.42 4.72
C MET A 1 21.56 -23.31 5.50
N LYS A 2 21.38 -22.11 4.91
CA LYS A 2 20.92 -20.89 5.60
C LYS A 2 19.46 -20.57 5.22
N PRO A 3 18.44 -21.02 5.97
CA PRO A 3 17.03 -20.68 5.70
C PRO A 3 16.61 -19.30 6.23
N ILE A 4 17.47 -18.62 7.00
CA ILE A 4 17.13 -17.36 7.70
C ILE A 4 17.05 -16.15 6.74
N ALA A 5 17.69 -16.22 5.57
CA ALA A 5 17.68 -15.11 4.61
C ALA A 5 16.34 -14.94 3.88
N LEU A 6 15.65 -16.04 3.55
CA LEU A 6 14.37 -16.02 2.83
C LEU A 6 13.21 -15.47 3.68
N PHE A 7 13.22 -15.76 4.99
CA PHE A 7 12.18 -15.30 5.91
C PHE A 7 12.21 -13.77 6.15
N ARG A 8 13.40 -13.16 6.09
CA ARG A 8 13.58 -11.70 6.27
C ARG A 8 13.08 -10.88 5.07
N HIS A 9 13.26 -11.38 3.84
CA HIS A 9 12.76 -10.72 2.64
C HIS A 9 11.23 -10.79 2.57
N LEU A 10 10.64 -11.89 3.03
CA LEU A 10 9.19 -12.08 3.09
C LEU A 10 8.51 -11.10 4.07
N LEU A 11 9.09 -10.87 5.25
CA LEU A 11 8.55 -9.93 6.25
C LEU A 11 8.64 -8.47 5.81
N ILE A 12 9.76 -8.06 5.18
CA ILE A 12 9.91 -6.70 4.63
C ILE A 12 8.90 -6.48 3.49
N ALA A 13 8.74 -7.46 2.59
CA ALA A 13 7.77 -7.38 1.50
C ALA A 13 6.31 -7.34 1.98
N THR A 14 6.00 -7.96 3.13
CA THR A 14 4.65 -7.98 3.73
C THR A 14 4.36 -6.67 4.48
N ALA A 15 5.35 -6.07 5.15
CA ALA A 15 5.22 -4.76 5.78
C ALA A 15 4.98 -3.64 4.75
N LEU A 16 5.63 -3.73 3.59
CA LEU A 16 5.45 -2.79 2.48
C LEU A 16 4.08 -2.91 1.81
N THR A 17 3.50 -4.12 1.71
CA THR A 17 2.18 -4.34 1.09
C THR A 17 1.01 -4.17 2.04
N ALA A 18 1.16 -4.45 3.34
CA ALA A 18 0.10 -4.29 4.33
C ALA A 18 -0.37 -2.84 4.48
N THR A 19 0.52 -1.85 4.28
CA THR A 19 0.13 -0.44 4.21
C THR A 19 -0.65 -0.07 2.93
N MET A 20 -0.65 -0.91 1.89
CA MET A 20 -1.30 -0.60 0.62
C MET A 20 -2.60 -1.38 0.37
N SER A 21 -2.82 -2.50 1.08
CA SER A 21 -3.95 -3.41 0.81
C SER A 21 -5.17 -3.24 1.73
N THR A 22 -5.02 -2.76 2.96
CA THR A 22 -6.17 -2.65 3.90
C THR A 22 -7.04 -1.41 3.69
N SER A 23 -6.58 -0.41 2.93
CA SER A 23 -7.35 0.82 2.69
C SER A 23 -8.21 0.78 1.44
N ALA A 24 -8.21 -0.30 0.65
CA ALA A 24 -8.84 -0.33 -0.67
C ALA A 24 -10.38 -0.23 -0.66
N PHE A 25 -11.05 -0.53 0.46
CA PHE A 25 -12.53 -0.59 0.47
C PHE A 25 -13.27 0.24 1.54
N ALA A 26 -12.59 0.86 2.54
CA ALA A 26 -13.29 1.71 3.51
C ALA A 26 -12.42 2.78 4.23
N GLY A 27 -11.15 2.96 3.87
CA GLY A 27 -10.23 3.85 4.59
C GLY A 27 -10.15 5.25 3.97
N ASP A 28 -10.60 6.23 4.75
CA ASP A 28 -10.55 7.69 4.55
C ASP A 28 -9.32 8.18 3.76
N ILE A 29 -9.52 9.18 2.89
CA ILE A 29 -8.48 9.94 2.20
C ILE A 29 -7.43 10.45 3.22
N ARG A 30 -7.85 10.73 4.46
CA ARG A 30 -6.98 11.08 5.58
C ARG A 30 -6.00 9.98 5.99
N ASP A 31 -6.42 8.71 6.05
CA ASP A 31 -5.55 7.57 6.39
C ASP A 31 -4.52 7.29 5.28
N ARG A 32 -4.95 7.43 4.02
CA ARG A 32 -4.05 7.28 2.86
C ARG A 32 -3.02 8.43 2.79
N LEU A 33 -3.42 9.65 3.10
CA LEU A 33 -2.51 10.80 3.22
C LEU A 33 -1.56 10.66 4.41
N GLN A 34 -2.02 10.12 5.55
CA GLN A 34 -1.16 9.83 6.69
C GLN A 34 -0.16 8.71 6.39
N THR A 35 -0.51 7.70 5.61
CA THR A 35 0.40 6.60 5.24
C THR A 35 1.51 7.07 4.28
N ALA A 36 1.16 7.89 3.29
CA ALA A 36 2.12 8.52 2.37
C ALA A 36 2.98 9.60 3.07
N ALA A 37 2.39 10.39 3.98
CA ALA A 37 3.12 11.35 4.82
C ALA A 37 4.05 10.64 5.81
N ALA A 38 3.61 9.53 6.43
CA ALA A 38 4.44 8.72 7.29
C ALA A 38 5.64 8.14 6.53
N MET A 39 5.45 7.63 5.30
CA MET A 39 6.57 7.25 4.45
C MET A 39 7.50 8.43 4.15
N ARG A 40 6.99 9.62 3.80
CA ARG A 40 7.83 10.80 3.52
C ARG A 40 8.70 11.23 4.70
N VAL A 41 8.20 11.16 5.93
CA VAL A 41 8.96 11.56 7.14
C VAL A 41 10.13 10.61 7.39
N SER A 42 9.99 9.30 7.14
CA SER A 42 11.06 8.33 7.38
C SER A 42 12.28 8.44 6.45
N TRP A 43 12.13 8.94 5.22
CA TRP A 43 13.26 8.98 4.27
C TRP A 43 14.20 10.17 4.51
N GLN A 44 13.74 11.18 5.24
CA GLN A 44 14.58 12.34 5.59
C GLN A 44 15.71 11.95 6.56
N GLU A 45 15.50 10.92 7.38
CA GLU A 45 16.48 10.41 8.36
C GLU A 45 17.64 9.62 7.74
N LEU A 46 17.53 9.26 6.45
CA LEU A 46 18.49 8.38 5.77
C LEU A 46 19.69 9.11 5.16
N ASN A 47 19.79 10.44 5.31
CA ASN A 47 20.85 11.26 4.71
C ASN A 47 21.10 10.93 3.23
N LEU A 48 20.01 10.73 2.47
CA LEU A 48 20.09 10.31 1.07
C LEU A 48 20.86 11.33 0.22
N THR A 49 21.69 10.82 -0.69
CA THR A 49 22.37 11.61 -1.72
C THR A 49 21.35 12.25 -2.68
N ALA A 50 21.77 13.25 -3.45
CA ALA A 50 20.91 13.89 -4.44
C ALA A 50 20.36 12.88 -5.47
N THR A 51 21.20 11.94 -5.92
CA THR A 51 20.83 10.87 -6.85
C THR A 51 19.79 9.93 -6.25
N GLN A 52 20.00 9.47 -5.02
CA GLN A 52 19.05 8.60 -4.31
C GLN A 52 17.71 9.31 -4.10
N LYS A 53 17.73 10.60 -3.72
CA LYS A 53 16.51 11.41 -3.56
C LYS A 53 15.74 11.53 -4.87
N ALA A 54 16.42 11.78 -5.99
CA ALA A 54 15.78 11.89 -7.29
C ALA A 54 15.13 10.56 -7.72
N LYS A 55 15.83 9.43 -7.54
CA LYS A 55 15.30 8.10 -7.86
C LYS A 55 14.06 7.77 -7.03
N LEU A 56 14.13 7.99 -5.72
CA LEU A 56 13.01 7.76 -4.81
C LEU A 56 11.81 8.69 -5.12
N ALA A 57 12.07 9.96 -5.46
CA ALA A 57 11.04 10.89 -5.89
C ALA A 57 10.34 10.42 -7.17
N GLY A 58 11.09 9.86 -8.13
CA GLY A 58 10.53 9.23 -9.34
C GLY A 58 9.57 8.09 -9.01
N ILE A 59 9.97 7.17 -8.12
CA ILE A 59 9.10 6.06 -7.69
C ILE A 59 7.79 6.59 -7.07
N PHE A 60 7.87 7.63 -6.23
CA PHE A 60 6.67 8.22 -5.63
C PHE A 60 5.81 9.01 -6.61
N TRP A 61 6.42 9.65 -7.61
CA TRP A 61 5.71 10.32 -8.67
C TRP A 61 4.92 9.32 -9.51
N ASP A 62 5.56 8.25 -9.97
CA ASP A 62 4.91 7.19 -10.74
C ASP A 62 3.77 6.55 -9.94
N SER A 63 4.04 6.25 -8.65
CA SER A 63 3.03 5.73 -7.75
C SER A 63 1.84 6.69 -7.58
N LYS A 64 2.08 8.01 -7.56
CA LYS A 64 0.99 9.00 -7.55
C LYS A 64 0.21 8.96 -8.85
N SER A 65 0.90 8.97 -9.99
CA SER A 65 0.28 8.92 -11.31
C SER A 65 -0.61 7.68 -11.46
N GLU A 66 -0.12 6.50 -11.08
CA GLU A 66 -0.88 5.24 -11.12
C GLU A 66 -2.11 5.29 -10.20
N ARG A 67 -2.01 5.93 -9.02
CA ARG A 67 -3.17 6.12 -8.13
C ARG A 67 -4.19 7.08 -8.71
N ASP A 68 -3.75 8.17 -9.33
CA ASP A 68 -4.63 9.16 -9.93
C ASP A 68 -5.41 8.51 -11.10
N THR A 69 -4.72 7.76 -11.97
CA THR A 69 -5.37 6.97 -13.04
C THR A 69 -6.37 5.95 -12.50
N PHE A 70 -6.01 5.19 -11.47
CA PHE A 70 -6.92 4.21 -10.87
C PHE A 70 -8.17 4.88 -10.26
N ARG A 71 -8.00 6.06 -9.65
CA ARG A 71 -9.13 6.83 -9.10
C ARG A 71 -10.10 7.24 -10.20
N ASP A 72 -9.60 7.79 -11.29
CA ASP A 72 -10.43 8.20 -12.42
C ASP A 72 -11.19 6.98 -13.02
N GLN A 73 -10.50 5.85 -13.19
CA GLN A 73 -11.14 4.60 -13.64
C GLN A 73 -12.21 4.07 -12.68
N MET A 74 -12.02 4.23 -11.37
CA MET A 74 -13.01 3.83 -10.37
C MET A 74 -14.22 4.76 -10.35
N GLU A 75 -14.02 6.07 -10.58
CA GLU A 75 -15.13 7.03 -10.72
C GLU A 75 -16.02 6.66 -11.92
N ASP A 76 -15.42 6.33 -13.07
CA ASP A 76 -16.13 5.86 -14.27
C ASP A 76 -16.88 4.54 -14.03
N PHE A 77 -16.24 3.60 -13.35
CA PHE A 77 -16.86 2.33 -12.97
C PHE A 77 -18.06 2.53 -12.05
N LEU A 78 -17.94 3.40 -11.03
CA LEU A 78 -19.02 3.70 -10.10
C LEU A 78 -20.22 4.35 -10.81
N ALA A 79 -19.98 5.29 -11.72
CA ALA A 79 -21.04 5.90 -12.52
C ALA A 79 -21.76 4.85 -13.41
N THR A 80 -21.00 3.95 -14.03
CA THR A 80 -21.53 2.84 -14.83
C THR A 80 -22.35 1.87 -13.96
N ALA A 81 -21.81 1.48 -12.80
CA ALA A 81 -22.48 0.58 -11.88
C ALA A 81 -23.78 1.17 -11.34
N GLN A 82 -23.80 2.45 -10.97
CA GLN A 82 -25.03 3.15 -10.55
C GLN A 82 -26.10 3.14 -11.63
N THR A 83 -25.71 3.40 -12.88
CA THR A 83 -26.64 3.40 -14.02
C THR A 83 -27.21 2.01 -14.30
N GLU A 84 -26.37 0.97 -14.23
CA GLU A 84 -26.79 -0.41 -14.48
C GLU A 84 -27.68 -0.95 -13.34
N LEU A 85 -27.33 -0.66 -12.09
CA LEU A 85 -28.10 -1.11 -10.92
C LEU A 85 -29.46 -0.41 -10.78
N ALA A 86 -29.69 0.70 -11.48
CA ALA A 86 -30.98 1.37 -11.53
C ALA A 86 -31.98 0.68 -12.49
N LYS A 87 -31.55 -0.31 -13.28
CA LYS A 87 -32.41 -1.04 -14.22
C LYS A 87 -33.11 -2.20 -13.54
N ASP A 88 -34.35 -2.48 -13.94
CA ASP A 88 -35.12 -3.63 -13.44
C ASP A 88 -34.48 -4.99 -13.84
N ASP A 89 -33.71 -5.01 -14.93
CA ASP A 89 -33.01 -6.17 -15.48
C ASP A 89 -31.48 -6.05 -15.38
N ALA A 90 -30.97 -5.36 -14.35
CA ALA A 90 -29.54 -5.10 -14.15
C ALA A 90 -28.63 -6.31 -14.40
N ASN A 91 -27.65 -6.16 -15.28
CA ASN A 91 -26.72 -7.21 -15.64
C ASN A 91 -25.49 -7.23 -14.71
N LEU A 92 -25.64 -7.90 -13.57
CA LEU A 92 -24.58 -8.02 -12.57
C LEU A 92 -23.32 -8.74 -13.09
N ASN A 93 -23.46 -9.65 -14.06
CA ASN A 93 -22.32 -10.33 -14.67
C ASN A 93 -21.45 -9.38 -15.50
N ALA A 94 -22.08 -8.45 -16.22
CA ALA A 94 -21.36 -7.40 -16.95
C ALA A 94 -20.61 -6.46 -15.99
N LEU A 95 -21.24 -6.07 -14.87
CA LEU A 95 -20.55 -5.26 -13.84
C LEU A 95 -19.37 -5.98 -13.20
N ALA A 96 -19.53 -7.28 -12.88
CA ALA A 96 -18.44 -8.09 -12.36
C ALA A 96 -17.25 -8.14 -13.34
N ALA A 97 -17.52 -8.39 -14.62
CA ALA A 97 -16.51 -8.43 -15.68
C ALA A 97 -15.78 -7.08 -15.86
N LEU A 98 -16.46 -5.94 -15.63
CA LEU A 98 -15.83 -4.61 -15.65
C LEU A 98 -14.95 -4.34 -14.42
N SER A 99 -15.28 -4.92 -13.27
CA SER A 99 -14.54 -4.71 -12.02
C SER A 99 -13.20 -5.47 -11.95
N GLU A 100 -13.14 -6.67 -12.54
CA GLU A 100 -11.97 -7.55 -12.50
C GLU A 100 -10.68 -6.90 -13.04
N PRO A 101 -10.66 -6.27 -14.23
CA PRO A 101 -9.45 -5.61 -14.73
C PRO A 101 -8.99 -4.45 -13.84
N LEU A 102 -9.90 -3.74 -13.18
CA LEU A 102 -9.55 -2.65 -12.25
C LEU A 102 -8.83 -3.19 -11.01
N ILE A 103 -9.35 -4.27 -10.42
CA ILE A 103 -8.72 -4.96 -9.28
C ILE A 103 -7.34 -5.48 -9.67
N ASN A 104 -7.24 -6.14 -10.83
CA ASN A 104 -5.97 -6.67 -11.33
C ASN A 104 -4.94 -5.56 -11.60
N ALA A 105 -5.36 -4.43 -12.20
CA ALA A 105 -4.50 -3.27 -12.40
C ALA A 105 -4.00 -2.71 -11.07
N ARG A 106 -4.87 -2.61 -10.06
CA ARG A 106 -4.50 -2.14 -8.72
C ARG A 106 -3.47 -3.03 -8.05
N ILE A 107 -3.67 -4.35 -8.10
CA ILE A 107 -2.74 -5.33 -7.52
C ILE A 107 -1.39 -5.26 -8.25
N SER A 108 -1.41 -5.20 -9.58
CA SER A 108 -0.21 -5.12 -10.43
C SER A 108 0.61 -3.86 -10.13
N SER A 109 -0.04 -2.69 -10.08
CA SER A 109 0.58 -1.41 -9.70
C SER A 109 1.25 -1.51 -8.31
N GLY A 110 0.53 -2.04 -7.32
CA GLY A 110 1.08 -2.23 -5.97
C GLY A 110 2.33 -3.11 -5.95
N ARG A 111 2.35 -4.20 -6.72
CA ARG A 111 3.53 -5.07 -6.87
C ARG A 111 4.69 -4.33 -7.54
N SER A 112 4.44 -3.62 -8.63
CA SER A 112 5.45 -2.82 -9.34
C SER A 112 6.12 -1.77 -8.44
N ILE A 113 5.33 -1.03 -7.65
CA ILE A 113 5.87 -0.03 -6.71
C ILE A 113 6.71 -0.71 -5.63
N ARG A 114 6.22 -1.81 -5.06
CA ARG A 114 6.96 -2.58 -4.05
C ARG A 114 8.29 -3.07 -4.59
N ASP A 115 8.29 -3.67 -5.78
CA ASP A 115 9.49 -4.25 -6.38
C ASP A 115 10.54 -3.14 -6.64
N ARG A 116 10.12 -1.99 -7.17
CA ARG A 116 10.99 -0.79 -7.31
C ARG A 116 11.58 -0.29 -5.99
N LEU A 117 10.81 -0.33 -4.89
CA LEU A 117 11.30 0.07 -3.57
C LEU A 117 12.28 -0.96 -2.99
N ILE A 118 12.08 -2.25 -3.27
CA ILE A 118 13.00 -3.32 -2.89
C ILE A 118 14.32 -3.16 -3.64
N ASP A 119 14.26 -2.92 -4.95
CA ASP A 119 15.44 -2.67 -5.78
C ASP A 119 16.20 -1.44 -5.27
N PHE A 120 15.49 -0.33 -4.99
CA PHE A 120 16.10 0.86 -4.39
C PHE A 120 16.80 0.56 -3.05
N TYR A 121 16.15 -0.23 -2.19
CA TYR A 121 16.72 -0.62 -0.91
C TYR A 121 17.97 -1.52 -1.05
N ASN A 122 17.96 -2.47 -1.99
CA ASN A 122 19.05 -3.43 -2.17
C ASN A 122 20.24 -2.83 -2.91
N ASP A 123 19.98 -2.03 -3.95
CA ASP A 123 20.99 -1.64 -4.93
C ASP A 123 21.54 -0.24 -4.69
N ASP A 124 20.73 0.69 -4.16
CA ASP A 124 21.14 2.08 -4.00
C ASP A 124 21.49 2.47 -2.56
N LEU A 125 20.95 1.79 -1.54
CA LEU A 125 21.22 2.12 -0.14
C LEU A 125 22.45 1.40 0.40
N ASP A 126 23.26 2.11 1.19
CA ASP A 126 24.36 1.49 1.92
C ASP A 126 23.88 0.68 3.15
N ALA A 127 24.78 -0.06 3.77
CA ALA A 127 24.44 -0.93 4.90
C ALA A 127 23.86 -0.18 6.11
N GLN A 128 24.30 1.06 6.34
CA GLN A 128 23.81 1.90 7.44
C GLN A 128 22.41 2.43 7.13
N GLN A 129 22.20 2.95 5.93
CA GLN A 129 20.90 3.39 5.45
C GLN A 129 19.87 2.25 5.46
N GLN A 130 20.26 1.06 4.98
CA GLN A 130 19.41 -0.13 5.04
C GLN A 130 19.08 -0.52 6.49
N ALA A 131 20.02 -0.39 7.43
CA ALA A 131 19.75 -0.66 8.85
C ALA A 131 18.70 0.29 9.43
N THR A 132 18.80 1.58 9.12
CA THR A 132 17.81 2.58 9.52
C THR A 132 16.44 2.28 8.91
N VAL A 133 16.36 1.94 7.61
CA VAL A 133 15.10 1.52 6.97
C VAL A 133 14.49 0.32 7.69
N ARG A 134 15.27 -0.72 8.00
CA ARG A 134 14.78 -1.90 8.73
C ARG A 134 14.23 -1.54 10.10
N GLN A 135 14.92 -0.69 10.85
CA GLN A 135 14.46 -0.24 12.17
C GLN A 135 13.13 0.50 12.08
N ILE A 136 13.00 1.42 11.12
CA ILE A 136 11.76 2.16 10.87
C ILE A 136 10.62 1.20 10.50
N LEU A 137 10.88 0.20 9.66
CA LEU A 137 9.87 -0.79 9.27
C LEU A 137 9.43 -1.64 10.47
N LEU A 138 10.35 -2.06 11.34
CA LEU A 138 10.01 -2.80 12.55
C LEU A 138 9.14 -1.98 13.50
N GLN A 139 9.49 -0.72 13.77
CA GLN A 139 8.68 0.18 14.60
C GLN A 139 7.25 0.35 14.07
N ARG A 140 7.07 0.33 12.75
CA ARG A 140 5.73 0.37 12.14
C ARG A 140 4.97 -0.92 12.32
N LEU A 141 5.62 -2.07 12.15
CA LEU A 141 5.00 -3.37 12.39
C LEU A 141 4.53 -3.49 13.83
N ASP A 142 5.36 -3.05 14.78
CA ASP A 142 5.00 -3.04 16.20
C ASP A 142 3.77 -2.15 16.44
N ARG A 143 3.75 -0.93 15.90
CA ARG A 143 2.60 -0.02 16.01
C ARG A 143 1.32 -0.57 15.35
N LEU A 144 1.46 -1.27 14.23
CA LEU A 144 0.32 -1.92 13.56
C LEU A 144 -0.22 -3.09 14.39
N ALA A 145 0.65 -3.86 15.04
CA ALA A 145 0.25 -4.92 15.96
C ALA A 145 -0.52 -4.34 17.16
N GLU A 146 -0.01 -3.27 17.77
CA GLU A 146 -0.69 -2.57 18.87
C GLU A 146 -2.08 -2.05 18.48
N LEU A 147 -2.21 -1.48 17.27
CA LEU A 147 -3.50 -1.03 16.74
C LEU A 147 -4.45 -2.19 16.48
N SER A 148 -3.95 -3.30 15.94
CA SER A 148 -4.74 -4.53 15.72
C SER A 148 -5.31 -5.05 17.05
N ASP A 149 -4.46 -5.15 18.07
CA ASP A 149 -4.86 -5.62 19.41
C ASP A 149 -5.88 -4.67 20.04
N ALA A 150 -5.70 -3.35 19.89
CA ALA A 150 -6.65 -2.36 20.38
C ALA A 150 -8.03 -2.49 19.70
N LEU A 151 -8.06 -2.71 18.38
CA LEU A 151 -9.30 -2.90 17.63
C LEU A 151 -10.00 -4.21 18.01
N GLU A 152 -9.25 -5.29 18.23
CA GLU A 152 -9.82 -6.55 18.70
C GLU A 152 -10.44 -6.41 20.10
N ASN A 153 -9.77 -5.71 21.01
CA ASN A 153 -10.30 -5.40 22.34
C ASN A 153 -11.56 -4.52 22.28
N LEU A 154 -11.64 -3.56 21.37
CA LEU A 154 -12.87 -2.79 21.15
C LEU A 154 -13.98 -3.68 20.63
N ARG A 155 -13.70 -4.59 19.68
CA ARG A 155 -14.70 -5.52 19.15
C ARG A 155 -15.26 -6.43 20.25
N THR A 156 -14.43 -6.95 21.15
CA THR A 156 -14.91 -7.82 22.25
C THR A 156 -15.74 -7.06 23.27
N LEU A 157 -15.37 -5.80 23.57
CA LEU A 157 -16.12 -4.94 24.49
C LEU A 157 -17.50 -4.53 23.95
N PHE A 158 -17.65 -4.31 22.63
CA PHE A 158 -18.90 -3.84 22.03
C PHE A 158 -19.72 -4.93 21.31
N GLY A 159 -19.12 -6.09 21.00
CA GLY A 159 -19.79 -7.24 20.37
C GLY A 159 -20.44 -8.22 21.36
N SER A 160 -20.43 -7.90 22.65
CA SER A 160 -21.05 -8.70 23.73
C SER A 160 -22.34 -8.07 24.29
N LEU A 161 -22.87 -7.04 23.63
CA LEU A 161 -24.21 -6.45 23.85
C LEU A 161 -25.21 -6.96 22.82
#